data_AF-A0A518JR40-F1
#
_entry.id   AF-A0A518JR40-F1
#
_cell.length_a   1.000
_cell.length_b   1.000
_cell.length_c   1.000
_cell.angle_alpha   90.00
_cell.angle_beta   90.00
_cell.angle_gamma   90.00
#
_symmetry.space_group_name_H-M   'P 1'
#
loop_
_entity.id
_entity.type
_entity.pdbx_description
1 polymer ?
#
loop_
_entity_poly.entity_id
_entity_poly.type
_entity_poly.pdbx_seq_one_letter_code
_entity_poly.pdbx_strand_id
1 'polypeptide(L)'
;MLPATNRRVASHTCDAVNRQIAQQTRERIAHFSKRSHQEISQRLDELDHEWDIERALECNASALAFSGVMMAASVDRRWLILPAAVTAFLFQHAVQGWCPPLPILRRMGFRTSAEINEERYALKALRGDFEQIHRENPAAPQAAFAAASQ
;
A
#
# COMPACT_ATOMS: atom_id res chain seq x y z
N MET A 1 15.13 -7.84 -16.14
CA MET A 1 14.32 -8.56 -15.13
C MET A 1 13.23 -7.63 -14.64
N LEU A 2 12.00 -8.12 -14.46
CA LEU A 2 10.93 -7.32 -13.88
C LEU A 2 11.20 -7.09 -12.38
N PRO A 3 10.96 -5.89 -11.84
CA PRO A 3 11.17 -5.61 -10.42
C PRO A 3 10.18 -6.40 -9.55
N ALA A 4 10.63 -6.78 -8.35
CA ALA A 4 9.78 -7.48 -7.38
C ALA A 4 8.53 -6.65 -7.06
N THR A 5 7.37 -7.32 -6.96
CA THR A 5 6.06 -6.67 -6.86
C THR A 5 5.99 -5.59 -5.78
N ASN A 6 6.51 -5.89 -4.60
CA ASN A 6 6.50 -4.98 -3.45
C ASN A 6 7.55 -3.85 -3.52
N ARG A 7 8.46 -3.87 -4.50
CA ARG A 7 9.55 -2.88 -4.62
C ARG A 7 9.42 -1.95 -5.81
N ARG A 8 8.53 -2.24 -6.76
CA ARG A 8 8.44 -1.49 -8.03
C ARG A 8 8.21 0.01 -7.82
N VAL A 9 7.29 0.37 -6.94
CA VAL A 9 7.00 1.78 -6.63
C VAL A 9 8.15 2.42 -5.85
N ALA A 10 8.70 1.71 -4.86
CA ALA A 10 9.80 2.21 -4.04
C ALA A 10 11.08 2.45 -4.86
N SER A 11 11.40 1.56 -5.82
CA SER A 11 12.58 1.70 -6.70
C SER A 11 12.48 2.88 -7.67
N HIS A 12 11.27 3.36 -7.94
CA HIS A 12 11.00 4.51 -8.79
C HIS A 12 10.63 5.79 -8.03
N THR A 13 10.67 5.74 -6.69
CA THR A 13 10.51 6.90 -5.82
C THR A 13 11.89 7.45 -5.45
N CYS A 14 12.05 8.77 -5.39
CA CYS A 14 13.34 9.34 -4.99
C CYS A 14 13.69 8.98 -3.53
N ASP A 15 14.98 8.75 -3.27
CA ASP A 15 15.42 8.24 -1.96
C ASP A 15 15.03 9.13 -0.78
N ALA A 16 14.96 10.45 -0.99
CA ALA A 16 14.55 11.38 0.06
C ALA A 16 13.14 11.08 0.57
N VAL A 17 12.19 10.80 -0.34
CA VAL A 17 10.81 10.47 0.01
C VAL A 17 10.73 9.09 0.64
N ASN A 18 11.45 8.10 0.10
CA ASN A 18 11.51 6.76 0.70
C ASN A 18 12.07 6.82 2.14
N ARG A 19 13.15 7.58 2.36
CA ARG A 19 13.73 7.77 3.71
C ARG A 19 12.76 8.48 4.65
N GLN A 20 12.05 9.49 4.17
CA GLN A 20 11.06 10.20 4.97
C GLN A 20 9.93 9.25 5.43
N ILE A 21 9.37 8.45 4.51
CA ILE A 21 8.31 7.49 4.84
C ILE A 21 8.82 6.45 5.83
N ALA A 22 10.02 5.90 5.60
CA ALA A 22 10.62 4.93 6.52
C ALA A 22 10.89 5.53 7.91
N GLN A 23 11.34 6.78 7.99
CA GLN A 23 11.56 7.47 9.26
C GLN A 23 10.25 7.67 10.02
N GLN A 24 9.20 8.14 9.35
CA GLN A 24 7.88 8.30 9.95
C GLN A 24 7.30 6.97 10.46
N THR A 25 7.48 5.88 9.70
CA THR A 25 7.08 4.54 10.14
C THR A 25 7.80 4.12 11.42
N ARG A 26 9.13 4.33 11.50
CA ARG A 26 9.89 4.02 12.73
C ARG A 26 9.45 4.85 13.92
N GLU A 27 9.19 6.14 13.73
CA GLU A 27 8.70 7.03 14.78
C GLU A 27 7.33 6.59 15.31
N ARG A 28 6.42 6.17 14.42
CA ARG A 28 5.12 5.59 14.82
C ARG A 28 5.30 4.31 15.63
N ILE A 29 6.13 3.37 15.18
CA ILE A 29 6.39 2.13 15.91
C ILE A 29 6.99 2.43 17.29
N ALA A 30 7.96 3.35 17.38
CA ALA A 30 8.57 3.76 18.64
C ALA A 30 7.58 4.48 19.57
N HIS A 31 6.60 5.19 19.01
CA HIS A 31 5.52 5.78 19.79
C HIS A 31 4.60 4.71 20.40
N PHE A 32 4.18 3.73 19.60
CA PHE A 32 3.26 2.68 20.03
C PHE A 32 3.90 1.62 20.95
N SER A 33 5.22 1.48 20.97
CA SER A 33 5.91 0.55 21.90
C SER A 33 5.71 0.88 23.38
N LYS A 34 5.28 2.11 23.70
CA LYS A 34 4.99 2.58 25.07
C LYS A 34 3.49 2.62 25.36
N ARG A 35 2.64 2.16 24.43
CA ARG A 35 1.18 2.25 24.52
C ARG A 35 0.55 0.95 24.97
N SER A 36 -0.72 1.03 25.37
CA SER A 36 -1.51 -0.13 25.74
C SER A 36 -1.85 -1.01 24.54
N HIS A 37 -2.16 -2.29 24.79
CA HIS A 37 -2.58 -3.22 23.74
C HIS A 37 -3.87 -2.76 23.03
N GLN A 38 -4.74 -2.04 23.74
CA GLN A 38 -5.96 -1.46 23.17
C GLN A 38 -5.65 -0.37 22.15
N GLU A 39 -4.73 0.55 22.46
CA GLU A 39 -4.29 1.60 21.54
C GLU A 39 -3.59 1.00 20.30
N ILE A 40 -2.77 -0.05 20.49
CA ILE A 40 -2.16 -0.78 19.36
C ILE A 40 -3.25 -1.43 18.50
N SER A 41 -4.27 -2.03 19.10
CA SER A 41 -5.37 -2.66 18.37
C SER A 41 -6.19 -1.66 17.56
N GLN A 42 -6.45 -0.47 18.12
CA GLN A 42 -7.09 0.61 17.38
C GLN A 42 -6.24 1.05 16.18
N ARG A 43 -4.92 1.17 16.35
CA ARG A 43 -4.04 1.53 15.24
C ARG A 43 -4.00 0.46 14.15
N LEU A 44 -4.05 -0.82 14.54
CA LEU A 44 -4.14 -1.92 13.56
C LEU A 44 -5.43 -1.82 12.73
N ASP A 45 -6.56 -1.51 13.35
CA ASP A 45 -7.81 -1.26 12.64
C ASP A 45 -7.72 -0.06 11.68
N GLU A 46 -7.06 1.04 12.09
CA GLU A 46 -6.77 2.16 11.20
C GLU A 46 -5.92 1.74 9.98
N LEU A 47 -4.90 0.89 10.20
CA LEU A 47 -4.04 0.39 9.12
C LEU A 47 -4.80 -0.51 8.14
N ASP A 48 -5.84 -1.20 8.57
CA ASP A 48 -6.68 -2.06 7.72
C ASP A 48 -7.58 -1.23 6.78
N HIS A 49 -7.92 -0.01 7.19
CA HIS A 49 -8.69 0.94 6.38
C HIS A 49 -7.81 1.90 5.57
N GLU A 50 -6.51 1.97 5.87
CA GLU A 50 -5.59 2.85 5.17
C GLU A 50 -5.49 2.49 3.68
N TRP A 51 -5.52 3.52 2.83
CA TRP A 51 -5.36 3.35 1.39
C TRP A 51 -3.88 3.26 1.03
N ASP A 52 -3.48 2.12 0.48
CA ASP A 52 -2.19 2.03 -0.19
C ASP A 52 -2.21 2.79 -1.51
N ILE A 53 -1.00 3.12 -1.98
CA ILE A 53 -0.79 3.93 -3.19
C ILE A 53 -1.33 3.27 -4.46
N GLU A 54 -1.30 1.94 -4.57
CA GLU A 54 -1.78 1.23 -5.76
C GLU A 54 -3.32 1.31 -5.79
N ARG A 55 -4.00 1.08 -4.66
CA ARG A 55 -5.47 1.26 -4.54
C ARG A 55 -5.90 2.69 -4.85
N ALA A 56 -5.18 3.68 -4.34
CA ALA A 56 -5.46 5.10 -4.64
C ALA A 56 -5.28 5.41 -6.13
N LEU A 57 -4.20 4.92 -6.75
CA LEU A 57 -3.93 5.11 -8.17
C LEU A 57 -5.01 4.48 -9.05
N GLU A 58 -5.37 3.22 -8.79
CA GLU A 58 -6.36 2.46 -9.55
C GLU A 58 -7.75 3.07 -9.46
N CYS A 59 -8.19 3.49 -8.27
CA CYS A 59 -9.49 4.11 -8.07
C CYS A 59 -9.62 5.42 -8.86
N ASN A 60 -8.61 6.31 -8.75
CA ASN A 60 -8.61 7.58 -9.48
C ASN A 60 -8.51 7.39 -10.99
N ALA A 61 -7.67 6.48 -11.45
CA ALA A 61 -7.54 6.16 -12.86
C ALA A 61 -8.86 5.58 -13.42
N SER A 62 -9.49 4.67 -12.69
CA SER A 62 -10.78 4.09 -13.09
C SER A 62 -11.88 5.14 -13.15
N ALA A 63 -11.93 6.07 -12.20
CA ALA A 63 -12.88 7.18 -12.22
C ALA A 63 -12.69 8.06 -13.46
N LEU A 64 -11.45 8.46 -13.77
CA LEU A 64 -11.13 9.27 -14.95
C LEU A 64 -11.47 8.55 -16.27
N ALA A 65 -11.10 7.27 -16.37
CA ALA A 65 -11.40 6.47 -17.55
C ALA A 65 -12.92 6.33 -17.73
N PHE A 66 -13.65 6.01 -16.66
CA PHE A 66 -15.11 5.87 -16.68
C PHE A 66 -15.80 7.18 -17.09
N SER A 67 -15.42 8.31 -16.51
CA SER A 67 -15.94 9.63 -16.92
C SER A 67 -15.66 9.91 -18.39
N GLY A 68 -14.47 9.55 -18.89
CA GLY A 68 -14.12 9.69 -20.31
C GLY A 68 -15.00 8.83 -21.22
N VAL A 69 -15.33 7.61 -20.82
CA VAL A 69 -16.28 6.74 -21.55
C VAL A 69 -17.68 7.36 -21.56
N MET A 70 -18.16 7.89 -20.42
CA MET A 70 -19.46 8.55 -20.35
C MET A 70 -19.53 9.79 -21.26
N MET A 71 -18.47 10.61 -21.29
CA MET A 71 -18.38 11.77 -22.20
C MET A 71 -18.31 11.34 -23.66
N ALA A 72 -17.63 10.23 -23.98
CA ALA A 72 -17.59 9.69 -25.33
C ALA A 72 -18.95 9.22 -25.83
N ALA A 73 -19.76 8.65 -24.94
CA ALA A 73 -21.11 8.19 -25.24
C ALA A 73 -22.13 9.33 -25.35
N SER A 74 -21.96 10.40 -24.56
CA SER A 74 -22.96 11.48 -24.43
C SER A 74 -22.64 12.76 -25.22
N VAL A 75 -21.36 13.03 -25.53
CA VAL A 75 -20.91 14.29 -26.13
C VAL A 75 -20.26 14.07 -27.50
N ASP A 76 -19.09 13.41 -27.55
CA ASP A 76 -18.33 13.21 -28.79
C ASP A 76 -17.34 12.03 -28.64
N ARG A 77 -17.23 11.17 -29.65
CA ARG A 77 -16.29 10.03 -29.66
C ARG A 77 -14.83 10.41 -29.42
N ARG A 78 -14.42 11.66 -29.68
CA ARG A 78 -13.08 12.18 -29.37
C ARG A 78 -12.71 12.04 -27.89
N TRP A 79 -13.69 12.01 -26.98
CA TRP A 79 -13.45 11.79 -25.55
C TRP A 79 -12.88 10.41 -25.22
N LEU A 80 -12.91 9.43 -26.15
CA LEU A 80 -12.23 8.14 -26.00
C LEU A 80 -10.71 8.27 -25.84
N ILE A 81 -10.12 9.42 -26.19
CA ILE A 81 -8.69 9.68 -25.97
C ILE A 81 -8.32 9.62 -24.48
N LEU A 82 -9.22 10.03 -23.58
CA LEU A 82 -8.98 10.03 -22.13
C LEU A 82 -8.87 8.60 -21.56
N PRO A 83 -9.88 7.71 -21.69
CA PRO A 83 -9.75 6.33 -21.21
C PRO A 83 -8.63 5.57 -21.92
N ALA A 84 -8.37 5.84 -23.21
CA ALA A 84 -7.25 5.24 -23.92
C ALA A 84 -5.89 5.64 -23.29
N ALA A 85 -5.69 6.93 -23.00
CA ALA A 85 -4.45 7.39 -22.37
C ALA A 85 -4.30 6.83 -20.95
N VAL A 86 -5.35 6.91 -20.12
CA VAL A 86 -5.32 6.42 -18.73
C VAL A 86 -5.03 4.92 -18.67
N THR A 87 -5.68 4.10 -19.50
CA THR A 87 -5.45 2.65 -19.53
C THR A 87 -4.06 2.29 -20.05
N ALA A 88 -3.52 3.04 -21.02
CA ALA A 88 -2.13 2.86 -21.46
C ALA A 88 -1.12 3.14 -20.35
N PHE A 89 -1.32 4.19 -19.55
CA PHE A 89 -0.49 4.49 -18.39
C PHE A 89 -0.60 3.43 -17.29
N LEU A 90 -1.81 2.92 -17.01
CA LEU A 90 -1.99 1.81 -16.06
C LEU A 90 -1.28 0.54 -16.53
N PHE A 91 -1.37 0.22 -17.82
CA PHE A 91 -0.66 -0.92 -18.39
C PHE A 91 0.85 -0.76 -18.24
N GLN A 92 1.39 0.40 -18.60
CA GLN A 92 2.81 0.69 -18.41
C GLN A 92 3.20 0.58 -16.93
N HIS A 93 2.38 1.10 -16.02
CA HIS A 93 2.62 1.03 -14.59
C HIS A 93 2.64 -0.41 -14.06
N ALA A 94 1.69 -1.25 -14.48
CA ALA A 94 1.63 -2.64 -14.05
C ALA A 94 2.89 -3.43 -14.47
N VAL A 95 3.46 -3.11 -15.64
CA VAL A 95 4.66 -3.78 -16.16
C VAL A 95 5.96 -3.20 -15.59
N GLN A 96 6.07 -1.87 -15.52
CA GLN A 96 7.34 -1.18 -15.24
C GLN A 96 7.41 -0.62 -13.81
N GLY A 97 6.29 -0.43 -13.13
CA GLY A 97 6.22 0.15 -11.79
C GLY A 97 6.21 1.68 -11.73
N TRP A 98 6.29 2.37 -12.87
CA TRP A 98 6.32 3.83 -12.95
C TRP A 98 5.08 4.41 -13.63
N CYS A 99 4.55 5.51 -13.09
CA CYS A 99 3.44 6.28 -13.63
C CYS A 99 3.64 7.76 -13.24
N PRO A 100 3.36 8.75 -14.12
CA PRO A 100 3.52 10.18 -13.81
C PRO A 100 2.89 10.67 -12.47
N PRO A 101 1.72 10.20 -12.02
CA PRO A 101 1.14 10.61 -10.74
C PRO A 101 1.84 10.02 -9.51
N LEU A 102 2.61 8.93 -9.62
CA LEU A 102 3.19 8.25 -8.45
C LEU A 102 4.11 9.15 -7.63
N PRO A 103 5.07 9.91 -8.20
CA PRO A 103 5.92 10.80 -7.39
C PRO A 103 5.12 11.85 -6.62
N ILE A 104 3.96 12.27 -7.14
CA ILE A 104 3.07 13.24 -6.48
C ILE A 104 2.37 12.55 -5.31
N LEU A 105 1.73 11.39 -5.54
CA LEU A 105 1.08 10.60 -4.49
C LEU A 105 2.08 10.24 -3.37
N ARG A 106 3.29 9.81 -3.72
CA ARG A 106 4.35 9.49 -2.75
C ARG A 106 4.75 10.71 -1.90
N ARG A 107 4.88 11.89 -2.51
CA ARG A 107 5.16 13.14 -1.78
C ARG A 107 4.01 13.59 -0.87
N MET A 108 2.78 13.26 -1.22
CA MET A 108 1.60 13.48 -0.36
C MET A 108 1.53 12.47 0.80
N GLY A 109 2.44 11.49 0.86
CA GLY A 109 2.53 10.52 1.97
C GLY A 109 1.82 9.20 1.71
N PHE A 110 1.35 8.91 0.50
CA PHE A 110 0.79 7.59 0.18
C PHE A 110 1.85 6.49 0.31
N ARG A 111 1.53 5.50 1.12
CA ARG A 111 2.41 4.36 1.41
C ARG A 111 2.06 3.18 0.53
N THR A 112 3.05 2.35 0.24
CA THR A 112 2.85 1.06 -0.40
C THR A 112 2.24 0.08 0.59
N SER A 113 1.54 -0.93 0.09
CA SER A 113 1.04 -2.02 0.95
C SER A 113 2.16 -2.67 1.77
N ALA A 114 3.37 -2.78 1.21
CA ALA A 114 4.54 -3.31 1.91
C ALA A 114 4.95 -2.45 3.13
N GLU A 115 4.97 -1.13 2.99
CA GLU A 115 5.31 -0.19 4.07
C GLU A 115 4.23 -0.16 5.16
N ILE A 116 2.95 -0.27 4.77
CA ILE A 116 1.82 -0.40 5.72
C ILE A 116 1.93 -1.71 6.49
N ASN A 117 2.25 -2.81 5.80
CA ASN A 117 2.45 -4.12 6.41
C ASN A 117 3.66 -4.16 7.34
N GLU A 118 4.74 -3.44 7.05
CA GLU A 118 5.89 -3.30 7.96
C GLU A 118 5.46 -2.70 9.31
N GLU A 119 4.66 -1.63 9.30
CA GLU A 119 4.09 -1.07 10.53
C GLU A 119 3.16 -2.07 11.22
N ARG A 120 2.24 -2.69 10.46
CA ARG A 120 1.27 -3.68 10.98
C ARG A 120 1.98 -4.82 11.72
N TYR A 121 2.99 -5.44 11.11
CA TYR A 121 3.70 -6.56 11.71
C TYR A 121 4.53 -6.14 12.91
N ALA A 122 5.16 -4.96 12.89
CA ALA A 122 5.85 -4.43 14.06
C ALA A 122 4.89 -4.21 15.24
N LEU A 123 3.70 -3.68 14.98
CA LEU A 123 2.67 -3.46 16.00
C LEU A 123 2.10 -4.78 16.55
N LYS A 124 1.84 -5.77 15.70
CA LYS A 124 1.44 -7.13 16.13
C LYS A 124 2.49 -7.78 17.02
N ALA A 125 3.77 -7.60 16.68
CA ALA A 125 4.87 -8.07 17.53
C ALA A 125 4.90 -7.37 18.89
N LEU A 126 4.70 -6.05 18.93
CA LEU A 126 4.63 -5.28 20.19
C LEU A 126 3.40 -5.64 21.04
N ARG A 127 2.30 -6.05 20.43
CA ARG A 127 1.08 -6.54 21.11
C ARG A 127 1.21 -7.98 21.61
N GLY A 128 2.25 -8.72 21.20
CA GLY A 128 2.50 -10.10 21.61
C GLY A 128 1.81 -11.17 20.76
N ASP A 129 1.24 -10.83 19.61
CA ASP A 129 0.48 -11.76 18.75
C ASP A 129 1.34 -12.97 18.30
N PHE A 130 2.67 -12.79 18.21
CA PHE A 130 3.59 -13.83 17.78
C PHE A 130 4.15 -14.70 18.92
N GLU A 131 3.85 -14.38 20.20
CA GLU A 131 4.33 -15.19 21.34
C GLU A 131 3.72 -16.60 21.35
N GLN A 132 2.48 -16.75 20.85
CA GLN A 132 1.81 -18.05 20.76
C GLN A 132 2.52 -19.02 19.81
N ILE A 133 3.09 -18.53 18.70
CA ILE A 133 3.88 -19.34 17.75
C ILE A 133 5.15 -19.89 18.42
N HIS A 134 5.74 -19.15 19.35
CA HIS A 134 6.94 -19.62 20.05
C HIS A 134 6.60 -20.75 21.04
N ARG A 135 5.39 -20.74 21.62
CA ARG A 135 4.92 -21.78 22.55
C ARG A 135 4.41 -23.03 21.83
N GLU A 136 3.71 -22.86 20.72
CA GLU A 136 3.23 -23.94 19.87
C GLU A 136 4.27 -24.22 18.78
N ASN A 137 5.09 -25.26 18.97
CA ASN A 137 6.13 -25.74 18.05
C ASN A 137 6.19 -25.01 16.68
N PRO A 138 7.18 -24.15 16.41
CA PRO A 138 7.21 -23.30 15.20
C PRO A 138 7.27 -24.09 13.87
N ALA A 139 7.52 -25.40 13.90
CA ALA A 139 7.43 -26.28 12.74
C ALA A 139 6.00 -26.76 12.42
N ALA A 140 5.01 -26.46 13.28
CA ALA A 140 3.62 -26.80 13.05
C ALA A 140 2.99 -25.81 12.05
N PRO A 141 2.61 -26.25 10.84
CA PRO A 141 2.05 -25.36 9.83
C PRO A 141 0.76 -24.66 10.30
N GLN A 142 0.00 -25.28 11.20
CA GLN A 142 -1.23 -24.73 11.77
C GLN A 142 -1.00 -23.47 12.61
N ALA A 143 0.05 -23.45 13.44
CA ALA A 143 0.42 -22.29 14.24
C ALA A 143 0.85 -21.11 13.35
N ALA A 144 1.60 -21.40 12.28
CA ALA A 144 1.99 -20.40 11.29
C ALA A 144 0.79 -19.83 10.52
N PHE A 145 -0.17 -20.67 10.11
CA PHE A 145 -1.40 -20.20 9.46
C PHE A 145 -2.26 -19.36 10.40
N ALA A 146 -2.43 -19.79 11.65
CA ALA A 146 -3.20 -19.06 12.65
C ALA A 146 -2.63 -17.65 12.85
N ALA A 147 -1.32 -17.53 13.02
CA ALA A 147 -0.67 -16.23 13.19
C ALA A 147 -0.67 -15.34 11.95
N ALA A 148 -0.69 -15.92 10.74
CA ALA A 148 -0.82 -15.16 9.51
C ALA A 148 -2.24 -14.59 9.30
N SER A 149 -3.24 -15.22 9.92
CA SER A 149 -4.66 -14.85 9.81
C SER A 149 -5.17 -13.89 10.90
N GLN A 150 -4.40 -13.71 11.96
CA GLN A 150 -4.60 -12.65 12.98
C GLN A 150 -4.03 -11.35 12.46
#